data_AF-A0A0U1DHQ2-F1
#
_entry.id   AF-A0A0U1DHQ2-F1
#
_cell.length_a   1.000
_cell.length_b   1.000
_cell.length_c   1.000
_cell.angle_alpha   90.00
_cell.angle_beta   90.00
_cell.angle_gamma   90.00
#
_symmetry.space_group_name_H-M   'P 1'
#
loop_
_entity.id
_entity.type
_entity.pdbx_description
1 polymer ?
#
loop_
_entity_poly.entity_id
_entity_poly.type
_entity_poly.pdbx_seq_one_letter_code
_entity_poly.pdbx_strand_id
1 'polypeptide(L)' 'MYTLVCMHRYLSVTELAERAGLAVNTAKSYSQIPGRLPEPDAMIGRVKGWLPETVDAWISRRQSND' A
#
# COMPACT_ATOMS: atom_id res chain seq x y z
N MET A 1 -16.57 11.73 -23.48
CA MET A 1 -15.52 11.97 -22.47
C MET A 1 -16.04 11.48 -21.14
N TYR A 2 -15.55 10.35 -20.64
CA TYR A 2 -15.86 9.93 -19.27
C TYR A 2 -14.88 10.63 -18.33
N THR A 3 -15.39 11.49 -17.45
CA THR A 3 -14.63 11.93 -16.29
C THR A 3 -14.39 10.70 -15.43
N LEU A 4 -13.15 10.22 -15.39
CA LEU A 4 -12.72 9.26 -14.38
C LEU A 4 -12.92 9.96 -13.04
N VAL A 5 -14.02 9.66 -12.36
CA VAL A 5 -14.15 9.97 -10.95
C VAL A 5 -12.95 9.33 -10.27
N CYS A 6 -12.05 10.15 -9.74
CA CYS A 6 -10.93 9.72 -8.92
C CYS A 6 -11.50 9.10 -7.64
N MET A 7 -11.90 7.85 -7.74
CA MET A 7 -12.41 7.08 -6.62
C MET A 7 -11.20 6.81 -5.71
N HIS A 8 -11.04 7.61 -4.66
CA HIS A 8 -10.04 7.41 -3.60
C HIS A 8 -10.34 6.10 -2.87
N ARG A 9 -9.87 4.98 -3.43
CA ARG A 9 -9.92 3.67 -2.76
C ARG A 9 -8.64 3.49 -1.96
N TYR A 10 -8.81 3.27 -0.66
CA TYR A 10 -7.72 2.84 0.18
C TYR A 10 -7.42 1.36 -0.12
N LEU A 11 -6.16 1.09 -0.44
CA LEU A 11 -5.63 -0.25 -0.61
C LEU A 11 -5.45 -0.89 0.75
N SER A 12 -5.95 -2.12 0.88
CA SER A 12 -5.64 -2.96 2.04
C SER A 12 -4.20 -3.50 1.97
N VAL A 13 -3.69 -4.06 3.07
CA VAL A 13 -2.36 -4.71 3.09
C VAL A 13 -2.19 -5.79 2.01
N THR A 14 -3.28 -6.48 1.67
CA THR A 14 -3.31 -7.50 0.61
C THR A 14 -3.11 -6.86 -0.76
N GLU A 15 -3.86 -5.82 -1.10
CA GLU A 15 -3.74 -5.15 -2.41
C GLU A 15 -2.39 -4.43 -2.55
N LEU A 16 -1.87 -3.87 -1.45
CA LEU A 16 -0.50 -3.36 -1.40
C LEU A 16 0.51 -4.46 -1.74
N ALA A 17 0.33 -5.67 -1.17
CA ALA A 17 1.20 -6.81 -1.45
C ALA A 17 1.18 -7.19 -2.93
N GLU A 18 -0.02 -7.34 -3.50
CA GLU A 18 -0.20 -7.67 -4.92
C GLU A 18 0.47 -6.65 -5.82
N ARG A 19 0.29 -5.36 -5.53
CA ARG A 19 0.90 -4.27 -6.32
C ARG A 19 2.43 -4.21 -6.16
N ALA A 20 2.94 -4.53 -4.99
CA ALA A 20 4.37 -4.58 -4.71
C ALA A 20 5.03 -5.88 -5.19
N GLY A 21 4.28 -6.84 -5.73
CA GLY A 21 4.78 -8.16 -6.11
C GLY A 21 5.23 -9.01 -4.90
N LEU A 22 4.68 -8.73 -3.72
CA LEU A 22 4.99 -9.43 -2.47
C LEU A 22 3.92 -10.49 -2.17
N ALA A 23 4.32 -11.58 -1.53
CA ALA A 23 3.36 -12.53 -0.97
C ALA A 23 2.51 -11.84 0.11
N VAL A 24 1.19 -12.06 0.09
CA VAL A 24 0.23 -11.48 1.05
C VAL A 24 0.63 -11.76 2.50
N ASN A 25 1.14 -12.97 2.77
CA ASN A 25 1.64 -13.35 4.10
C ASN A 25 2.86 -12.49 4.52
N THR A 26 3.78 -12.22 3.60
CA THR A 26 4.94 -11.36 3.85
C THR A 26 4.50 -9.92 4.13
N ALA A 27 3.56 -9.38 3.34
CA ALA A 27 3.04 -8.04 3.56
C ALA A 27 2.29 -7.92 4.90
N LYS A 28 1.51 -8.93 5.29
CA LYS A 28 0.90 -8.99 6.63
C LYS A 28 1.94 -8.97 7.73
N SER A 29 2.97 -9.81 7.66
CA SER A 29 4.06 -9.82 8.64
C SER A 29 4.79 -8.48 8.69
N TYR A 30 5.10 -7.88 7.53
CA TYR A 30 5.69 -6.55 7.46
C TYR A 30 4.78 -5.49 8.08
N SER A 31 3.46 -5.63 8.00
CA SER A 31 2.50 -4.65 8.56
C SER A 31 2.54 -4.60 10.08
N GLN A 32 2.99 -5.70 10.69
CA GLN A 32 3.22 -5.79 12.12
C GLN A 32 4.59 -5.24 12.52
N ILE A 33 5.54 -5.11 11.59
CA ILE A 33 6.89 -4.63 11.83
C ILE A 33 6.96 -3.12 11.53
N PRO A 34 7.12 -2.25 12.54
CA PRO A 34 7.27 -0.81 12.31
C PRO A 34 8.50 -0.52 11.45
N GLY A 35 8.32 0.30 10.40
CA GLY A 35 9.39 0.72 9.48
C GLY A 35 9.57 -0.15 8.22
N ARG A 36 8.86 -1.28 8.09
CA ARG A 36 8.96 -2.14 6.89
C ARG A 36 7.96 -1.79 5.77
N LEU A 37 6.85 -1.17 6.11
CA LEU A 37 5.81 -0.68 5.19
C LEU A 37 5.71 0.84 5.24
N PRO A 38 5.13 1.47 4.20
CA PRO A 38 4.85 2.90 4.23
C PRO A 38 3.87 3.22 5.37
N GLU A 39 3.88 4.48 5.81
CA GLU A 39 2.93 4.96 6.80
C GLU A 39 1.49 4.79 6.27
N PRO A 40 0.56 4.27 7.09
CA PRO A 40 -0.82 4.09 6.67
C PRO A 40 -1.54 5.44 6.58
N ASP A 41 -2.02 5.78 5.39
CA ASP A 41 -2.81 7.01 5.16
C ASP A 41 -4.18 6.96 5.85
N ALA A 42 -4.72 5.76 6.07
CA ALA A 42 -5.98 5.55 6.77
C ALA A 42 -5.86 4.41 7.79
N MET A 43 -6.47 4.62 8.96
CA MET A 43 -6.61 3.61 10.00
C MET A 43 -8.11 3.32 10.20
N ILE A 44 -8.54 2.12 9.81
CA ILE A 44 -9.91 1.65 9.94
C ILE A 44 -9.94 0.61 11.05
N GLY A 45 -10.08 1.08 12.30
CA GLY A 45 -9.99 0.23 13.48
C GLY A 45 -8.59 -0.37 13.63
N ARG A 46 -8.45 -1.69 13.35
CA ARG A 46 -7.16 -2.40 13.32
C ARG A 46 -6.57 -2.55 11.92
N VAL A 47 -7.33 -2.22 10.88
CA VAL A 47 -6.91 -2.36 9.49
C VAL A 47 -6.22 -1.07 9.06
N LYS A 48 -5.02 -1.21 8.52
CA LYS A 48 -4.25 -0.14 7.88
C LYS A 48 -4.64 -0.07 6.41
N GLY A 49 -4.97 1.12 5.93
CA GLY A 49 -5.26 1.43 4.55
C GLY A 49 -4.23 2.41 4.00
N TRP A 50 -3.84 2.21 2.75
CA TRP A 50 -2.91 3.09 2.05
C TRP A 50 -3.55 3.69 0.82
N LEU A 51 -3.16 4.90 0.47
CA LEU A 51 -3.56 5.47 -0.81
C LEU A 51 -2.79 4.78 -1.96
N PRO A 52 -3.40 4.65 -3.13
CA PRO A 52 -2.74 4.12 -4.31
C PRO A 52 -1.51 4.94 -4.70
N GLU A 53 -1.50 6.23 -4.40
CA GLU A 53 -0.37 7.14 -4.63
C GLU A 53 0.77 6.86 -3.63
N THR A 54 0.46 6.67 -2.35
CA THR A 54 1.44 6.34 -1.31
C THR A 54 2.11 4.99 -1.58
N VAL A 55 1.34 3.98 -1.98
CA VAL A 55 1.89 2.67 -2.35
C VAL A 55 2.78 2.77 -3.58
N ASP A 56 2.37 3.52 -4.61
CA ASP A 56 3.14 3.68 -5.84
C ASP A 56 4.46 4.41 -5.58
N ALA A 57 4.43 5.51 -4.85
CA ALA A 57 5.63 6.24 -4.44
C ALA A 57 6.59 5.37 -3.62
N TRP A 58 6.06 4.53 -2.73
CA TRP A 58 6.87 3.60 -1.95
C TRP A 58 7.50 2.50 -2.80
N ILE A 59 6.76 1.88 -3.72
CA ILE A 59 7.28 0.90 -4.68
C ILE A 59 8.36 1.56 -5.55
N SER A 60 8.11 2.78 -6.03
CA SER A 60 9.05 3.52 -6.86
C SER A 60 10.35 3.87 -6.12
N ARG A 61 10.28 4.19 -4.82
CA ARG A 61 11.49 4.39 -3.99
C ARG A 61 12.25 3.08 -3.76
N ARG A 62 11.53 1.94 -3.65
CA ARG A 62 12.15 0.62 -3.50
C ARG A 62 12.88 0.17 -4.76
N GLN A 63 12.26 0.31 -5.94
CA GLN A 63 12.84 -0.13 -7.21
C GLN A 63 14.00 0.76 -7.66
N SER A 64 14.01 2.05 -7.26
CA SER A 64 15.09 2.97 -7.62
C SER A 64 16.38 2.75 -6.81
N ASN A 65 16.34 1.90 -5.78
CA ASN A 65 17.47 1.62 -4.91
C ASN A 65 18.08 0.22 -5.17
N ASP A 66 17.69 -0.41 -6.30
CA ASP A 66 18.26 -1.63 -6.87
C ASP A 66 19.16 -1.30 -8.07
#